data_AF-A0A534C6N2-F1
#
_entry.id   AF-A0A534C6N2-F1
#
_cell.length_a   1.000
_cell.length_b   1.000
_cell.length_c   1.000
_cell.angle_alpha   90.00
_cell.angle_beta   90.00
_cell.angle_gamma   90.00
#
_symmetry.space_group_name_H-M   'P 1'
#
loop_
_entity.id
_entity.type
_entity.pdbx_description
1 polymer ?
#
loop_
_entity_poly.entity_id
_entity_poly.type
_entity_poly.pdbx_seq_one_letter_code
_entity_poly.pdbx_strand_id
1 'polypeptide(L)'
;SPYVDQGRLAAARVYVESGELDKASSELQAVTQHSKDPDLALLARLRLARVQIAQQKPDDALATLNGVEPGAFAPRYHEVRGDAYYAKGDKANALKEYRSARTLDVGGVTDTSLLDLKISDLVADASPVPSPAKAPAK
;
A
#
# COMPACT_ATOMS: atom_id res chain seq x y z
N SER A 1 -1.16 -3.24 -26.53
CA SER A 1 -2.24 -2.31 -26.93
C SER A 1 -3.00 -1.96 -25.67
N PRO A 2 -3.46 -0.71 -25.48
CA PRO A 2 -4.21 -0.31 -24.29
C PRO A 2 -5.39 -1.25 -23.97
N TYR A 3 -6.05 -1.81 -24.99
CA TYR A 3 -7.12 -2.80 -24.81
C TYR A 3 -6.65 -4.11 -24.15
N VAL A 4 -5.46 -4.59 -24.51
CA VAL A 4 -4.85 -5.78 -23.88
C VAL A 4 -4.52 -5.48 -22.42
N ASP A 5 -3.93 -4.32 -22.14
CA ASP A 5 -3.56 -3.92 -20.78
C ASP A 5 -4.80 -3.83 -19.88
N GLN A 6 -5.88 -3.21 -20.38
CA GLN A 6 -7.16 -3.16 -19.67
C GLN A 6 -7.76 -4.55 -19.43
N GLY A 7 -7.68 -5.46 -20.42
CA GLY A 7 -8.10 -6.84 -20.27
C GLY A 7 -7.35 -7.58 -19.16
N ARG A 8 -6.02 -7.41 -19.10
CA ARG A 8 -5.17 -7.98 -18.04
C ARG A 8 -5.49 -7.38 -16.66
N LEU A 9 -5.67 -6.05 -16.58
CA LEU A 9 -6.08 -5.38 -15.35
C LEU A 9 -7.44 -5.86 -14.84
N ALA A 10 -8.39 -6.16 -15.74
CA ALA A 10 -9.68 -6.72 -15.39
C ALA A 10 -9.56 -8.19 -14.93
N ALA A 11 -8.78 -9.01 -15.65
CA ALA A 11 -8.52 -10.40 -15.26
C ALA A 11 -7.85 -10.49 -13.88
N ALA A 12 -6.85 -9.64 -13.62
CA ALA A 12 -6.20 -9.57 -12.32
C ALA A 12 -7.18 -9.30 -11.18
N ARG A 13 -8.15 -8.41 -11.39
CA ARG A 13 -9.20 -8.14 -10.40
C ARG A 13 -10.03 -9.40 -10.12
N VAL A 14 -10.50 -10.10 -11.16
CA VAL A 14 -11.28 -11.34 -11.01
C VAL A 14 -10.48 -12.42 -10.28
N TYR A 15 -9.17 -12.54 -10.57
CA TYR A 15 -8.30 -13.46 -9.86
C TYR A 15 -8.13 -13.11 -8.39
N VAL A 16 -8.02 -11.82 -8.03
CA VAL A 16 -8.01 -11.40 -6.62
C VAL A 16 -9.31 -11.76 -5.93
N GLU A 17 -10.46 -11.47 -6.57
CA GLU A 17 -11.79 -11.79 -6.03
C GLU A 17 -11.99 -13.31 -5.84
N SER A 18 -11.31 -14.13 -6.64
CA SER A 18 -11.35 -15.60 -6.58
C SER A 18 -10.25 -16.21 -5.68
N GLY A 19 -9.40 -15.39 -5.05
CA GLY A 19 -8.28 -15.84 -4.23
C GLY A 19 -7.07 -16.38 -5.01
N GLU A 20 -7.09 -16.30 -6.34
CA GLU A 20 -6.02 -16.76 -7.23
C GLU A 20 -4.89 -15.72 -7.36
N LEU A 21 -4.30 -15.35 -6.23
CA LEU A 21 -3.36 -14.22 -6.12
C LEU A 21 -2.13 -14.35 -7.03
N ASP A 22 -1.66 -15.57 -7.31
CA ASP A 22 -0.52 -15.78 -8.22
C ASP A 22 -0.88 -15.42 -9.66
N LYS A 23 -2.09 -15.77 -10.12
CA LYS A 23 -2.57 -15.39 -11.45
C LYS A 23 -2.77 -13.88 -11.53
N ALA A 24 -3.33 -13.27 -10.49
CA ALA A 24 -3.44 -11.82 -10.41
C ALA A 24 -2.08 -11.13 -10.52
N SER A 25 -1.08 -11.61 -9.78
CA SER A 25 0.28 -11.08 -9.82
C SER A 25 0.89 -11.17 -11.21
N SER A 26 0.74 -12.32 -11.89
CA SER A 26 1.24 -12.52 -13.24
C SER A 26 0.63 -11.53 -14.25
N GLU A 27 -0.69 -11.32 -14.19
CA GLU A 27 -1.37 -10.36 -15.08
C GLU A 27 -0.92 -8.92 -14.84
N LEU A 28 -0.76 -8.52 -13.58
CA LEU A 28 -0.32 -7.16 -13.21
C LEU A 28 1.16 -6.94 -13.56
N GLN A 29 2.00 -7.97 -13.42
CA GLN A 29 3.40 -7.91 -13.82
C GLN A 29 3.55 -7.72 -15.32
N ALA A 30 2.74 -8.42 -16.13
CA ALA A 30 2.74 -8.25 -17.58
C ALA A 30 2.41 -6.81 -18.00
N VAL A 31 1.41 -6.18 -17.37
CA VAL A 31 1.08 -4.76 -17.65
C VAL A 31 2.21 -3.84 -17.19
N THR A 32 2.77 -4.08 -16.01
CA THR A 32 3.89 -3.30 -15.47
C THR A 32 5.12 -3.29 -16.40
N GLN A 33 5.39 -4.40 -17.08
CA GLN A 33 6.59 -4.58 -17.92
C GLN A 33 6.39 -4.19 -19.38
N HIS A 34 5.16 -4.29 -19.90
CA HIS A 34 4.91 -4.20 -21.35
C HIS A 34 3.95 -3.08 -21.76
N SER A 35 3.27 -2.42 -20.81
CA SER A 35 2.41 -1.31 -21.17
C SER A 35 3.22 -0.17 -21.76
N LYS A 36 2.70 0.41 -22.84
CA LYS A 36 3.23 1.64 -23.45
C LYS A 36 2.62 2.89 -22.82
N ASP A 37 1.63 2.71 -21.95
CA ASP A 37 0.96 3.77 -21.22
C ASP A 37 1.58 3.83 -19.80
N PRO A 38 2.29 4.91 -19.45
CA PRO A 38 2.96 5.02 -18.16
C PRO A 38 1.97 5.02 -16.99
N ASP A 39 0.76 5.55 -17.16
CA ASP A 39 -0.24 5.59 -16.10
C ASP A 39 -0.84 4.21 -15.84
N LEU A 40 -1.07 3.42 -16.90
CA LEU A 40 -1.48 2.01 -16.75
C LEU A 40 -0.38 1.18 -16.09
N ALA A 41 0.89 1.43 -16.42
CA ALA A 41 2.02 0.77 -15.75
C ALA A 41 2.09 1.12 -14.26
N LEU A 42 1.90 2.40 -13.89
CA LEU A 42 1.87 2.85 -12.49
C LEU A 42 0.68 2.26 -11.73
N LEU A 43 -0.50 2.19 -12.35
CA LEU A 43 -1.67 1.56 -11.76
C LEU A 43 -1.46 0.06 -11.55
N ALA A 44 -0.85 -0.63 -12.51
CA ALA A 44 -0.55 -2.06 -12.40
C ALA A 44 0.44 -2.34 -11.27
N ARG A 45 1.50 -1.54 -11.14
CA ARG A 45 2.48 -1.63 -10.02
C ARG A 45 1.82 -1.45 -8.67
N LEU A 46 0.96 -0.44 -8.52
CA LEU A 46 0.23 -0.19 -7.27
C LEU A 46 -0.63 -1.41 -6.88
N ARG A 47 -1.35 -1.98 -7.84
CA ARG A 47 -2.19 -3.17 -7.61
C ARG A 47 -1.34 -4.42 -7.33
N LEU A 48 -0.21 -4.59 -8.03
CA LEU A 48 0.71 -5.71 -7.83
C LEU A 48 1.24 -5.71 -6.39
N ALA A 49 1.66 -4.55 -5.89
CA ALA A 49 2.14 -4.42 -4.51
C ALA A 49 1.07 -4.81 -3.49
N ARG A 50 -0.19 -4.43 -3.69
CA ARG A 50 -1.30 -4.87 -2.82
C ARG A 50 -1.51 -6.39 -2.86
N VAL A 51 -1.42 -7.00 -4.03
CA VAL A 51 -1.49 -8.46 -4.16
C VAL A 51 -0.32 -9.13 -3.45
N GLN A 52 0.90 -8.61 -3.60
CA GLN A 52 2.08 -9.12 -2.90
C GLN A 52 1.94 -9.03 -1.38
N ILE A 53 1.36 -7.97 -0.83
CA ILE A 53 1.03 -7.87 0.60
C ILE A 53 0.03 -8.97 1.00
N ALA A 54 -1.04 -9.17 0.22
CA ALA A 54 -2.01 -10.24 0.48
C ALA A 54 -1.37 -11.64 0.43
N GLN A 55 -0.36 -11.82 -0.43
CA GLN A 55 0.47 -13.03 -0.50
C GLN A 55 1.49 -13.18 0.63
N GLN A 56 1.49 -12.29 1.64
CA GLN A 56 2.50 -12.26 2.71
C GLN A 56 3.93 -12.02 2.19
N LYS A 57 4.06 -11.25 1.10
CA LYS A 57 5.34 -10.84 0.48
C LYS A 57 5.52 -9.32 0.52
N PRO A 58 5.57 -8.69 1.71
CA PRO A 58 5.67 -7.23 1.80
C PRO A 58 7.00 -6.66 1.29
N ASP A 59 8.10 -7.43 1.33
CA ASP A 59 9.38 -6.99 0.75
C ASP A 59 9.30 -6.84 -0.77
N ASP A 60 8.63 -7.78 -1.44
CA ASP A 60 8.37 -7.70 -2.88
C ASP A 60 7.48 -6.49 -3.22
N ALA A 61 6.49 -6.19 -2.37
CA ALA A 61 5.64 -5.03 -2.52
C ALA A 61 6.44 -3.71 -2.45
N LEU A 62 7.35 -3.59 -1.48
CA LEU A 62 8.24 -2.43 -1.37
C LEU A 62 9.15 -2.30 -2.59
N ALA A 63 9.74 -3.41 -3.05
CA ALA A 63 10.59 -3.42 -4.24
C ALA A 63 9.82 -3.00 -5.51
N THR A 64 8.58 -3.45 -5.66
CA THR A 64 7.69 -3.07 -6.78
C THR A 64 7.42 -1.56 -6.83
N LEU A 65 7.26 -0.92 -5.68
CA LEU A 65 6.88 0.50 -5.57
C LEU A 65 8.08 1.47 -5.55
N ASN A 66 9.25 1.06 -5.05
CA ASN A 66 10.41 1.95 -4.89
C ASN A 66 11.18 2.22 -6.19
N GLY A 67 10.90 1.49 -7.28
CA GLY A 67 11.63 1.58 -8.54
C GLY A 67 11.15 2.63 -9.53
N VAL A 68 10.18 3.48 -9.18
CA VAL A 68 9.53 4.42 -10.11
C VAL A 68 9.12 5.73 -9.45
N GLU A 69 9.08 6.80 -10.24
CA GLU A 69 8.50 8.08 -9.84
C GLU A 69 6.97 8.04 -10.00
N PRO A 70 6.19 8.14 -8.91
CA PRO A 70 4.75 7.88 -8.96
C PRO A 70 3.91 9.09 -9.39
N GLY A 71 4.49 10.31 -9.42
CA GLY A 71 3.77 11.52 -9.80
C GLY A 71 2.46 11.69 -9.03
N ALA A 72 1.33 11.82 -9.74
CA ALA A 72 0.00 11.94 -9.13
C ALA A 72 -0.43 10.71 -8.30
N PHE A 73 0.21 9.54 -8.49
CA PHE A 73 -0.04 8.35 -7.70
C PHE A 73 0.70 8.35 -6.35
N ALA A 74 1.56 9.34 -6.07
CA ALA A 74 2.39 9.38 -4.87
C ALA A 74 1.62 9.11 -3.58
N PRO A 75 0.43 9.72 -3.32
CA PRO A 75 -0.32 9.44 -2.09
C PRO A 75 -0.66 7.95 -1.92
N ARG A 76 -1.17 7.32 -2.98
CA ARG A 76 -1.54 5.89 -2.97
C ARG A 76 -0.31 4.98 -2.88
N TYR A 77 0.81 5.37 -3.49
CA TYR A 77 2.07 4.63 -3.38
C TYR A 77 2.63 4.67 -1.95
N HIS A 78 2.55 5.81 -1.29
CA HIS A 78 2.92 5.94 0.12
C HIS A 78 1.98 5.12 1.02
N GLU A 79 0.66 5.14 0.76
CA GLU A 79 -0.29 4.32 1.51
C GLU A 79 0.06 2.83 1.44
N VAL A 80 0.29 2.29 0.25
CA VAL A 80 0.60 0.86 0.08
C VAL A 80 1.99 0.50 0.61
N ARG A 81 2.98 1.41 0.55
CA ARG A 81 4.26 1.20 1.25
C ARG A 81 4.06 1.12 2.76
N GLY A 82 3.20 1.96 3.32
CA GLY A 82 2.82 1.89 4.73
C GLY A 82 2.17 0.55 5.08
N ASP A 83 1.26 0.07 4.24
CA ASP A 83 0.62 -1.26 4.40
C ASP A 83 1.66 -2.39 4.38
N ALA A 84 2.65 -2.31 3.48
CA ALA A 84 3.73 -3.29 3.40
C ALA A 84 4.63 -3.27 4.64
N TYR A 85 5.06 -2.10 5.13
CA TYR A 85 5.83 -2.00 6.37
C TYR A 85 5.03 -2.48 7.58
N TYR A 86 3.74 -2.18 7.63
CA TYR A 86 2.86 -2.65 8.70
C TYR A 86 2.78 -4.18 8.70
N ALA A 87 2.61 -4.81 7.54
CA ALA A 87 2.60 -6.27 7.40
C ALA A 87 3.94 -6.92 7.82
N LYS A 88 5.07 -6.20 7.74
CA LYS A 88 6.37 -6.64 8.26
C LYS A 88 6.53 -6.47 9.77
N GLY A 89 5.60 -5.78 10.43
CA GLY A 89 5.74 -5.35 11.83
C GLY A 89 6.61 -4.11 12.01
N ASP A 90 7.06 -3.46 10.93
CA ASP A 90 7.83 -2.23 10.99
C ASP A 90 6.90 -1.01 11.12
N LYS A 91 6.34 -0.87 12.32
CA LYS A 91 5.37 0.18 12.67
C LYS A 91 5.93 1.60 12.47
N ALA A 92 7.22 1.80 12.68
CA ALA A 92 7.87 3.10 12.54
C ALA A 92 7.89 3.55 11.07
N ASN A 93 8.32 2.68 10.16
CA ASN A 93 8.30 3.00 8.73
C ASN A 93 6.87 3.04 8.18
N ALA A 94 5.96 2.20 8.68
CA ALA A 94 4.54 2.27 8.32
C ALA A 94 3.94 3.66 8.61
N LEU A 95 4.15 4.16 9.84
CA LEU A 95 3.68 5.48 10.25
C LEU A 95 4.27 6.61 9.39
N LYS A 96 5.57 6.53 9.06
CA LYS A 96 6.24 7.50 8.19
C LYS A 96 5.62 7.55 6.80
N GLU A 97 5.36 6.39 6.20
CA GLU A 97 4.75 6.29 4.88
C GLU A 97 3.30 6.78 4.88
N TYR A 98 2.48 6.41 5.88
CA TYR A 98 1.11 6.91 5.97
C TYR A 98 1.03 8.43 6.14
N ARG A 99 1.92 9.03 6.95
CA ARG A 99 2.01 10.50 7.07
C ARG A 99 2.39 11.17 5.74
N SER A 100 3.28 10.53 4.99
CA SER A 100 3.68 11.01 3.66
C SER A 100 2.51 10.94 2.69
N ALA A 101 1.76 9.82 2.68
CA ALA A 101 0.53 9.67 1.91
C ALA A 101 -0.46 10.78 2.23
N ARG A 102 -0.70 11.04 3.53
CA ARG A 102 -1.67 12.04 3.98
C ARG A 102 -1.29 13.46 3.61
N THR A 103 0.00 13.79 3.70
CA THR A 103 0.54 15.11 3.36
C THR A 103 0.44 15.39 1.86
N LEU A 104 0.69 14.36 1.04
CA LEU A 104 0.65 14.47 -0.41
C LEU A 104 -0.77 14.39 -0.98
N ASP A 105 -1.75 13.89 -0.22
CA ASP A 105 -3.13 13.74 -0.67
C ASP A 105 -3.93 15.05 -0.64
N VAL A 106 -3.52 16.02 -1.47
CA VAL A 106 -4.20 17.31 -1.61
C VAL A 106 -5.56 17.17 -2.33
N GLY A 107 -5.73 16.11 -3.12
CA GLY A 107 -6.92 15.89 -3.96
C GLY A 107 -7.95 14.90 -3.39
N GLY A 108 -7.68 14.27 -2.24
CA GLY A 108 -8.55 13.22 -1.69
C GLY A 108 -8.59 11.95 -2.53
N VAL A 109 -7.46 11.57 -3.14
CA VAL A 109 -7.34 10.37 -3.97
C VAL A 109 -7.20 9.09 -3.13
N THR A 110 -6.87 9.21 -1.84
CA THR A 110 -6.89 8.13 -0.85
C THR A 110 -8.13 8.22 0.03
N ASP A 111 -8.45 7.15 0.78
CA ASP A 111 -9.42 7.24 1.86
C ASP A 111 -8.76 7.90 3.07
N THR A 112 -8.86 9.22 3.14
CA THR A 112 -8.19 10.01 4.19
C THR A 112 -8.67 9.63 5.59
N SER A 113 -9.93 9.22 5.74
CA SER A 113 -10.49 8.80 7.02
C SER A 113 -9.84 7.50 7.50
N LEU A 114 -9.74 6.50 6.61
CA LEU A 114 -9.04 5.26 6.94
C LEU A 114 -7.54 5.51 7.19
N LEU A 115 -6.92 6.40 6.42
CA LEU A 115 -5.51 6.75 6.60
C LEU A 115 -5.25 7.42 7.96
N ASP A 116 -6.10 8.35 8.38
CA ASP A 116 -6.01 9.03 9.67
C ASP A 116 -6.21 8.03 10.84
N LEU A 117 -7.05 7.02 10.68
CA LEU A 117 -7.20 5.92 11.64
C LEU A 117 -5.91 5.08 11.76
N LYS A 118 -5.31 4.65 10.64
CA LYS A 118 -4.04 3.90 10.64
C LYS A 118 -2.91 4.69 11.31
N ILE A 119 -2.84 5.99 11.05
CA ILE A 119 -1.85 6.88 11.69
C ILE A 119 -2.08 6.95 13.20
N SER A 120 -3.33 7.13 13.62
CA SER A 120 -3.69 7.28 15.04
C SER A 120 -3.39 6.00 15.83
N ASP A 121 -3.72 4.85 15.27
CA ASP A 121 -3.43 3.52 15.85
C ASP A 121 -1.93 3.33 16.11
N LEU A 122 -1.09 3.61 15.09
CA LEU A 122 0.36 3.50 15.21
C LEU A 122 0.99 4.52 16.18
N VAL A 123 0.40 5.70 16.33
CA VAL A 123 0.85 6.70 17.30
C VAL A 123 0.49 6.28 18.73
N ALA A 124 -0.70 5.72 18.92
CA ALA A 124 -1.15 5.21 20.21
C ALA A 124 -0.25 4.05 20.68
N ASP A 125 0.07 3.12 19.79
CA ASP A 125 0.97 2.00 20.05
C ASP A 125 2.40 2.44 20.40
N ALA A 126 2.88 3.55 19.84
CA ALA A 126 4.20 4.10 20.11
C ALA A 126 4.27 4.87 21.44
N SER A 127 3.13 5.21 22.04
CA SER A 127 3.06 5.94 23.30
C SER A 127 3.03 4.94 24.46
N PRO A 128 4.05 4.88 25.34
CA PRO A 128 3.98 4.03 26.52
C PRO A 128 2.86 4.56 27.41
N VAL A 129 1.80 3.78 27.59
CA VAL A 129 0.75 4.07 28.58
C VAL A 129 1.46 4.27 29.93
N PRO A 130 1.33 5.44 30.60
CA PRO A 130 1.87 5.59 31.94
C PRO A 130 1.19 4.55 32.82
N SER A 131 1.97 3.62 33.39
CA SER A 131 1.45 2.73 34.42
C SER A 131 0.80 3.57 35.51
N PRO A 132 -0.42 3.26 35.97
CA PRO A 132 -1.04 4.00 37.05
C PRO A 132 -0.13 3.89 38.27
N ALA A 133 0.43 5.03 38.68
CA ALA A 133 1.24 5.13 39.88
C ALA A 133 0.43 4.59 41.06
N LYS A 134 0.96 3.58 41.73
CA LYS A 134 0.42 3.02 42.96
C LYS A 134 0.32 4.17 43.98
N ALA A 135 -0.89 4.56 44.35
CA ALA A 135 -1.13 5.60 45.35
C ALA A 135 -0.42 5.23 46.68
N PRO A 136 0.20 6.19 47.37
CA PRO A 136 0.83 5.90 48.66
C PRO A 136 -0.26 5.55 49.68
N ALA A 137 -0.10 4.39 50.33
CA ALA A 137 -0.91 4.00 51.47
C ALA A 137 -0.72 5.02 52.60
N LYS A 138 -1.83 5.48 53.18
CA LYS A 138 -1.87 6.25 54.42
C LYS A 138 -2.29 5.34 55.56
#